data_AF-A0A2Z2P3E7-F1
#
_entry.id   AF-A0A2Z2P3E7-F1
#
_cell.length_a   1.000
_cell.length_b   1.000
_cell.length_c   1.000
_cell.angle_alpha   90.00
_cell.angle_beta   90.00
_cell.angle_gamma   90.00
#
_symmetry.space_group_name_H-M   'P 1'
#
loop_
_entity.id
_entity.type
_entity.pdbx_description
1 polymer ?
#
loop_
_entity_poly.entity_id
_entity_poly.type
_entity_poly.pdbx_seq_one_letter_code
_entity_poly.pdbx_strand_id
1 'polypeptide(L)'
;MSYPWMLDKPDYGQVVESEGEILGYVGLIYSDRMIGNSVDGFRKERFASMSSWYLDKSLRGRGLGKGLLLATMENSAQTFTIFTNSSKPIGIVKALGYQVLDDERYHWHKSGADSSGIVLTKDVDAISLRATDIQRQLLDDMCSMPVVPIWLEADGRQALLIFSVKSKGENVLWFDLLHTSDPELFTDCAQQLANCLLPDATAVLATDSRLVKLPPEDTIRERLPVARHYLSNTVCPHEIDFLYSELQLLDLKLD
;
A
#
# COMPACT_ATOMS: atom_id res chain seq x y z
N MET A 1 -2.66 -14.13 -13.40
CA MET A 1 -1.82 -13.54 -12.33
C MET A 1 -2.02 -14.39 -11.08
N SER A 2 -1.01 -15.12 -10.60
CA SER A 2 -1.14 -16.00 -9.43
C SER A 2 -0.47 -15.37 -8.21
N TYR A 3 -1.19 -15.28 -7.11
CA TYR A 3 -0.69 -14.82 -5.82
C TYR A 3 -1.21 -15.75 -4.69
N PRO A 4 -0.43 -15.95 -3.61
CA PRO A 4 -0.64 -17.05 -2.66
C PRO A 4 -1.76 -16.78 -1.63
N TRP A 5 -2.03 -15.52 -1.29
CA TRP A 5 -2.95 -15.13 -0.21
C TRP A 5 -4.43 -15.31 -0.51
N MET A 6 -4.80 -15.64 -1.76
CA MET A 6 -6.19 -15.91 -2.12
C MET A 6 -6.25 -16.91 -3.26
N LEU A 7 -6.59 -18.15 -2.94
CA LEU A 7 -6.66 -19.22 -3.93
C LEU A 7 -7.87 -19.05 -4.86
N ASP A 8 -9.04 -18.82 -4.27
CA ASP A 8 -10.31 -18.65 -4.98
C ASP A 8 -10.55 -17.17 -5.30
N LYS A 9 -10.38 -16.80 -6.58
CA LYS A 9 -10.52 -15.42 -7.06
C LYS A 9 -11.79 -15.33 -7.92
N PRO A 10 -12.60 -14.27 -7.80
CA PRO A 10 -13.79 -14.11 -8.64
C PRO A 10 -13.46 -14.08 -10.14
N ASP A 11 -12.41 -13.34 -10.49
CA ASP A 11 -11.87 -13.21 -11.84
C ASP A 11 -10.42 -12.64 -11.77
N TYR A 12 -9.92 -12.10 -12.88
CA TYR A 12 -8.61 -11.42 -12.97
C TYR A 12 -8.72 -10.00 -13.51
N GLY A 13 -9.92 -9.42 -13.53
CA GLY A 13 -10.24 -8.14 -14.13
C GLY A 13 -11.10 -8.23 -15.39
N GLN A 14 -11.12 -7.16 -16.17
CA GLN A 14 -12.03 -6.97 -17.30
C GLN A 14 -11.25 -6.70 -18.60
N VAL A 15 -11.78 -7.17 -19.72
CA VAL A 15 -11.20 -6.98 -21.06
C VAL A 15 -12.17 -6.24 -21.98
N VAL A 16 -11.61 -5.50 -22.94
CA VAL A 16 -12.35 -5.04 -24.13
C VAL A 16 -11.91 -5.92 -25.28
N GLU A 17 -12.86 -6.64 -25.87
CA GLU A 17 -12.62 -7.54 -27.00
C GLU A 17 -13.40 -7.09 -28.24
N SER A 18 -12.80 -7.24 -29.41
CA SER A 18 -13.47 -7.11 -30.70
C SER A 18 -12.94 -8.19 -31.64
N GLU A 19 -13.84 -9.00 -32.19
CA GLU A 19 -13.50 -10.05 -33.17
C GLU A 19 -12.38 -11.00 -32.71
N GLY A 20 -12.32 -11.34 -31.42
CA GLY A 20 -11.29 -12.20 -30.84
C GLY A 20 -10.00 -11.47 -30.45
N GLU A 21 -9.87 -10.16 -30.72
CA GLU A 21 -8.71 -9.36 -30.32
C GLU A 21 -8.96 -8.61 -29.01
N ILE A 22 -8.00 -8.69 -28.08
CA ILE A 22 -8.02 -7.93 -26.82
C ILE A 22 -7.46 -6.53 -27.07
N LEU A 23 -8.34 -5.53 -26.99
CA LEU A 23 -8.03 -4.12 -27.26
C LEU A 23 -7.97 -3.27 -25.98
N GLY A 24 -8.25 -3.85 -24.82
CA GLY A 24 -8.17 -3.19 -23.53
C GLY A 24 -8.19 -4.19 -22.39
N TYR A 25 -7.57 -3.82 -21.28
CA TYR A 25 -7.52 -4.64 -20.07
C TYR A 25 -7.41 -3.78 -18.83
N VAL A 26 -7.99 -4.25 -17.74
CA VAL A 26 -7.73 -3.76 -16.40
C VAL A 26 -7.67 -4.98 -15.49
N GLY A 27 -6.56 -5.11 -14.76
CA GLY A 27 -6.34 -6.23 -13.86
C GLY A 27 -6.85 -5.93 -12.46
N LEU A 28 -7.29 -6.97 -11.75
CA LEU A 28 -7.70 -6.87 -10.35
C LEU A 28 -6.91 -7.87 -9.50
N ILE A 29 -6.36 -7.38 -8.40
CA ILE A 29 -5.67 -8.16 -7.37
C ILE A 29 -6.55 -8.15 -6.14
N TYR A 30 -7.15 -9.30 -5.85
CA TYR A 30 -8.07 -9.46 -4.75
C TYR A 30 -7.37 -9.86 -3.45
N SER A 31 -7.94 -9.42 -2.33
CA SER A 31 -7.61 -9.93 -1.00
C SER A 31 -8.80 -9.83 -0.07
N ASP A 32 -8.89 -10.81 0.83
CA ASP A 32 -9.81 -10.81 1.95
C ASP A 32 -9.05 -10.44 3.21
N ARG A 33 -9.30 -9.24 3.74
CA ARG A 33 -8.52 -8.69 4.85
C ARG A 33 -9.38 -8.54 6.08
N MET A 34 -8.82 -8.85 7.24
CA MET A 34 -9.39 -8.44 8.51
C MET A 34 -8.91 -7.02 8.80
N ILE A 35 -9.82 -6.06 8.87
CA ILE A 35 -9.50 -4.64 9.09
C ILE A 35 -10.30 -4.09 10.26
N GLY A 36 -9.83 -2.96 10.80
CA GLY A 36 -10.32 -2.37 12.04
C GLY A 36 -9.26 -2.39 13.12
N ASN A 37 -9.67 -2.17 14.36
CA ASN A 37 -8.77 -2.11 15.52
C ASN A 37 -9.45 -2.72 16.75
N SER A 38 -8.74 -2.81 17.87
CA SER A 38 -9.28 -3.39 19.11
C SER A 38 -10.41 -2.59 19.75
N VAL A 39 -10.57 -1.31 19.40
CA VAL A 39 -11.61 -0.40 19.92
C VAL A 39 -12.89 -0.52 19.11
N ASP A 40 -12.81 -0.40 17.79
CA ASP A 40 -13.96 -0.42 16.87
C ASP A 40 -14.37 -1.85 16.46
N GLY A 41 -13.52 -2.82 16.76
CA GLY A 41 -13.67 -4.21 16.35
C GLY A 41 -13.06 -4.48 14.97
N PHE A 42 -12.91 -5.77 14.68
CA PHE A 42 -12.37 -6.25 13.42
C PHE A 42 -13.49 -6.79 12.52
N ARG A 43 -13.38 -6.53 11.22
CA ARG A 43 -14.30 -7.03 10.19
C ARG A 43 -13.56 -7.51 8.96
N LYS A 44 -14.15 -8.48 8.27
CA LYS A 44 -13.62 -8.99 7.01
C LYS A 44 -14.10 -8.11 5.86
N GLU A 45 -13.16 -7.62 5.05
CA GLU A 45 -13.40 -6.73 3.92
C GLU A 45 -12.69 -7.25 2.68
N ARG A 46 -13.37 -7.13 1.53
CA ARG A 46 -12.81 -7.52 0.24
C ARG A 46 -12.21 -6.31 -0.45
N PHE A 47 -10.94 -6.41 -0.78
CA PHE A 47 -10.23 -5.42 -1.59
C PHE A 47 -10.04 -5.96 -3.01
N ALA A 48 -10.08 -5.04 -3.98
CA ALA A 48 -9.74 -5.25 -5.37
C ALA A 48 -8.75 -4.14 -5.79
N SER A 49 -7.46 -4.42 -5.68
CA SER A 49 -6.41 -3.49 -6.10
C SER A 49 -6.29 -3.52 -7.62
N MET A 50 -6.52 -2.39 -8.25
CA MET A 50 -6.47 -2.26 -9.70
C MET A 50 -5.04 -2.22 -10.19
N SER A 51 -4.79 -2.93 -11.27
CA SER A 51 -3.48 -3.06 -11.92
C SER A 51 -3.60 -2.96 -13.43
N SER A 52 -2.48 -2.67 -14.10
CA SER A 52 -2.33 -2.87 -15.56
C SER A 52 -3.46 -2.30 -16.43
N TRP A 53 -3.94 -1.08 -16.14
CA TRP A 53 -5.01 -0.47 -16.94
C TRP A 53 -4.50 0.02 -18.29
N TYR A 54 -4.98 -0.63 -19.36
CA TYR A 54 -4.63 -0.37 -20.74
C TYR A 54 -5.86 -0.27 -21.63
N LEU A 55 -5.80 0.63 -22.60
CA LEU A 55 -6.73 0.69 -23.72
C LEU A 55 -5.97 1.07 -25.00
N ASP A 56 -6.24 0.32 -26.06
CA ASP A 56 -5.68 0.56 -27.38
C ASP A 56 -5.96 1.99 -27.84
N LYS A 57 -4.98 2.59 -28.52
CA LYS A 57 -5.05 4.01 -28.94
C LYS A 57 -6.24 4.28 -29.85
N SER A 58 -6.61 3.33 -30.71
CA SER A 58 -7.74 3.46 -31.66
C SER A 58 -9.10 3.60 -30.96
N LEU A 59 -9.19 3.11 -29.72
CA LEU A 59 -10.42 3.09 -28.91
C LEU A 59 -10.54 4.29 -27.95
N ARG A 60 -9.50 5.11 -27.80
CA ARG A 60 -9.49 6.24 -26.86
C ARG A 60 -10.45 7.33 -27.30
N GLY A 61 -11.02 8.05 -26.34
CA GLY A 61 -12.00 9.13 -26.59
C GLY A 61 -13.42 8.65 -26.88
N ARG A 62 -13.68 7.33 -26.90
CA ARG A 62 -15.00 6.74 -27.18
C ARG A 62 -15.78 6.33 -25.93
N GLY A 63 -15.31 6.71 -24.74
CA GLY A 63 -15.92 6.31 -23.46
C GLY A 63 -15.60 4.88 -23.00
N LEU A 64 -14.98 4.03 -23.84
CA LEU A 64 -14.67 2.64 -23.51
C LEU A 64 -13.76 2.49 -22.29
N GLY A 65 -12.82 3.40 -22.05
CA GLY A 65 -12.00 3.38 -20.84
C GLY A 65 -12.82 3.58 -19.56
N LYS A 66 -13.86 4.43 -19.61
CA LYS A 66 -14.81 4.60 -18.49
C LYS A 66 -15.70 3.38 -18.33
N GLY A 67 -16.19 2.82 -19.43
CA GLY A 67 -17.00 1.59 -19.43
C GLY A 67 -16.25 0.41 -18.82
N LEU A 68 -14.96 0.28 -19.15
CA LEU A 68 -14.09 -0.75 -18.61
C LEU A 68 -13.94 -0.65 -17.08
N LEU A 69 -13.74 0.56 -16.54
CA LEU A 69 -13.70 0.77 -15.10
C LEU A 69 -15.05 0.52 -14.42
N LEU A 70 -16.16 0.95 -15.04
CA LEU A 70 -17.50 0.68 -14.50
C LEU A 70 -17.77 -0.82 -14.37
N ALA A 71 -17.39 -1.61 -15.38
CA ALA A 71 -17.51 -3.07 -15.36
C ALA A 71 -16.69 -3.70 -14.22
N THR A 72 -15.52 -3.14 -13.86
CA THR A 72 -14.75 -3.65 -12.71
C THR A 72 -15.43 -3.37 -11.36
N MET A 73 -16.30 -2.36 -11.30
CA MET A 73 -16.82 -1.79 -10.07
C MET A 73 -18.28 -2.17 -9.80
N GLU A 74 -18.82 -3.18 -10.48
CA GLU A 74 -20.23 -3.57 -10.33
C GLU A 74 -20.58 -4.02 -8.90
N ASN A 75 -19.62 -4.58 -8.16
CA ASN A 75 -19.82 -4.98 -6.78
C ASN A 75 -19.41 -3.88 -5.79
N SER A 76 -20.37 -3.05 -5.39
CA SER A 76 -20.16 -1.95 -4.44
C SER A 76 -19.86 -2.37 -3.00
N ALA A 77 -19.89 -3.67 -2.68
CA ALA A 77 -19.46 -4.19 -1.39
C ALA A 77 -17.93 -4.39 -1.30
N GLN A 78 -17.20 -4.16 -2.40
CA GLN A 78 -15.75 -4.25 -2.44
C GLN A 78 -15.11 -2.86 -2.30
N THR A 79 -13.90 -2.84 -1.78
CA THR A 79 -13.03 -1.67 -1.79
C THR A 79 -12.07 -1.73 -2.97
N PHE A 80 -12.09 -0.71 -3.81
CA PHE A 80 -11.18 -0.60 -4.96
C PHE A 80 -10.04 0.36 -4.65
N THR A 81 -8.81 0.00 -5.03
CA THR A 81 -7.63 0.85 -4.83
C THR A 81 -6.84 1.02 -6.11
N ILE A 82 -6.23 2.21 -6.29
CA ILE A 82 -5.33 2.51 -7.41
C ILE A 82 -4.12 3.26 -6.84
N PHE A 83 -2.97 2.60 -6.81
CA PHE A 83 -1.76 3.13 -6.15
C PHE A 83 -0.75 3.78 -7.11
N THR A 84 -0.75 3.37 -8.38
CA THR A 84 0.30 3.65 -9.38
C THR A 84 -0.27 4.32 -10.63
N ASN A 85 -1.21 5.25 -10.43
CA ASN A 85 -1.90 5.89 -11.55
C ASN A 85 -0.93 6.68 -12.43
N SER A 86 -1.17 6.64 -13.75
CA SER A 86 -0.67 7.69 -14.63
C SER A 86 -1.54 8.95 -14.48
N SER A 87 -1.00 10.12 -14.84
CA SER A 87 -1.73 11.39 -14.70
C SER A 87 -2.94 11.52 -15.65
N LYS A 88 -2.90 10.84 -16.80
CA LYS A 88 -3.89 10.96 -17.87
C LYS A 88 -5.31 10.55 -17.47
N PRO A 89 -5.54 9.41 -16.80
CA PRO A 89 -6.90 8.98 -16.46
C PRO A 89 -7.53 9.60 -15.20
N ILE A 90 -6.85 10.50 -14.47
CA ILE A 90 -7.34 11.00 -13.18
C ILE A 90 -8.75 11.60 -13.28
N GLY A 91 -9.07 12.29 -14.39
CA GLY A 91 -10.41 12.84 -14.61
C GLY A 91 -11.51 11.77 -14.67
N ILE A 92 -11.22 10.60 -15.25
CA ILE A 92 -12.15 9.46 -15.30
C ILE A 92 -12.31 8.86 -13.90
N VAL A 93 -11.19 8.63 -13.20
CA VAL A 93 -11.17 8.07 -11.84
C VAL A 93 -12.02 8.91 -10.90
N LYS A 94 -11.82 10.23 -10.87
CA LYS A 94 -12.62 11.15 -10.06
C LYS A 94 -14.10 11.17 -10.47
N ALA A 95 -14.40 11.15 -11.76
CA ALA A 95 -15.78 11.12 -12.26
C ALA A 95 -16.54 9.82 -11.91
N LEU A 96 -15.82 8.76 -11.53
CA LEU A 96 -16.37 7.49 -11.06
C LEU A 96 -16.49 7.42 -9.53
N GLY A 97 -16.24 8.53 -8.83
CA GLY A 97 -16.42 8.62 -7.38
C GLY A 97 -15.22 8.19 -6.55
N TYR A 98 -14.08 7.87 -7.17
CA TYR A 98 -12.86 7.62 -6.42
C TYR A 98 -12.44 8.87 -5.65
N GLN A 99 -12.06 8.64 -4.40
CA GLN A 99 -11.54 9.65 -3.50
C GLN A 99 -10.01 9.61 -3.52
N VAL A 100 -9.39 10.75 -3.22
CA VAL A 100 -7.95 10.82 -2.99
C VAL A 100 -7.66 10.04 -1.71
N LEU A 101 -6.79 9.04 -1.82
CA LEU A 101 -6.29 8.26 -0.68
C LEU A 101 -5.09 8.98 -0.05
N ASP A 102 -4.11 9.29 -0.90
CA ASP A 102 -2.95 10.10 -0.56
C ASP A 102 -2.55 10.93 -1.75
N ASP A 103 -2.11 12.14 -1.49
CA ASP A 103 -1.48 12.98 -2.49
C ASP A 103 -0.09 13.46 -2.06
N GLU A 104 0.38 12.98 -0.90
CA GLU A 104 1.64 13.34 -0.26
C GLU A 104 2.22 12.17 0.53
N ARG A 105 3.52 12.27 0.82
CA ARG A 105 4.26 11.37 1.70
C ARG A 105 5.22 12.15 2.60
N TYR A 106 5.59 11.52 3.69
CA TYR A 106 6.55 12.03 4.66
C TYR A 106 7.87 11.28 4.58
N HIS A 107 8.96 12.00 4.77
CA HIS A 107 10.32 11.46 4.75
C HIS A 107 11.04 11.72 6.06
N TRP A 108 11.83 10.72 6.45
CA TRP A 108 12.83 10.83 7.50
C TRP A 108 14.17 10.37 6.96
N HIS A 109 15.21 11.08 7.35
CA HIS A 109 16.59 10.75 7.02
C HIS A 109 17.34 10.41 8.30
N LYS A 110 18.42 9.66 8.14
CA LYS A 110 19.32 9.39 9.25
C LYS A 110 19.86 10.72 9.76
N SER A 111 19.62 11.00 11.03
CA SER A 111 20.25 12.07 11.78
C SER A 111 21.28 11.46 12.73
N GLY A 112 22.30 12.23 13.11
CA GLY A 112 23.23 11.83 14.18
C GLY A 112 22.62 11.88 15.59
N ALA A 113 21.29 12.02 15.69
CA ALA A 113 20.58 12.10 16.95
C ALA A 113 20.44 10.72 17.61
N ASP A 114 20.10 10.73 18.90
CA ASP A 114 19.94 9.51 19.68
C ASP A 114 18.88 8.58 19.05
N SER A 115 19.20 7.28 19.08
CA SER A 115 18.34 6.20 18.60
C SER A 115 17.88 5.29 19.75
N SER A 116 18.13 5.70 21.00
CA SER A 116 17.66 5.01 22.20
C SER A 116 16.13 5.07 22.34
N GLY A 117 15.58 4.18 23.16
CA GLY A 117 14.14 4.14 23.44
C GLY A 117 13.31 3.22 22.54
N ILE A 118 13.89 2.69 21.46
CA ILE A 118 13.23 1.69 20.60
C ILE A 118 13.99 0.36 20.57
N VAL A 119 13.26 -0.75 20.44
CA VAL A 119 13.79 -2.09 20.19
C VAL A 119 13.19 -2.61 18.89
N LEU A 120 14.04 -3.17 18.03
CA LEU A 120 13.66 -3.68 16.72
C LEU A 120 13.97 -5.17 16.59
N THR A 121 12.96 -5.97 16.28
CA THR A 121 13.13 -7.39 15.93
C THR A 121 12.87 -7.57 14.44
N LYS A 122 13.81 -8.22 13.73
CA LYS A 122 13.71 -8.52 12.29
C LYS A 122 13.56 -10.01 11.98
N ASP A 123 13.72 -10.86 12.99
CA ASP A 123 13.57 -12.31 12.88
C ASP A 123 12.09 -12.67 12.82
N VAL A 124 11.61 -13.12 11.66
CA VAL A 124 10.19 -13.40 11.39
C VAL A 124 9.60 -14.42 12.37
N ASP A 125 10.37 -15.43 12.78
CA ASP A 125 9.88 -16.44 13.73
C ASP A 125 9.64 -15.80 15.11
N ALA A 126 10.56 -14.95 15.55
CA ALA A 126 10.42 -14.20 16.78
C ALA A 126 9.25 -13.19 16.72
N ILE A 127 9.02 -12.55 15.57
CA ILE A 127 7.87 -11.67 15.35
C ILE A 127 6.56 -12.47 15.44
N SER A 128 6.48 -13.62 14.77
CA SER A 128 5.27 -14.46 14.69
C SER A 128 4.80 -14.96 16.08
N LEU A 129 5.73 -15.24 16.98
CA LEU A 129 5.45 -15.63 18.37
C LEU A 129 4.77 -14.52 19.19
N ARG A 130 4.98 -13.25 18.84
CA ARG A 130 4.41 -12.07 19.53
C ARG A 130 3.18 -11.50 18.83
N ALA A 131 3.07 -11.75 17.52
CA ALA A 131 2.01 -11.26 16.68
C ALA A 131 0.61 -11.71 17.14
N THR A 132 -0.41 -10.92 16.83
CA THR A 132 -1.81 -11.37 16.88
C THR A 132 -2.11 -12.34 15.74
N ASP A 133 -3.27 -13.01 15.77
CA ASP A 133 -3.68 -13.88 14.65
C ASP A 133 -3.78 -13.11 13.32
N ILE A 134 -4.24 -11.85 13.37
CA ILE A 134 -4.34 -10.98 12.19
C ILE A 134 -2.94 -10.66 11.65
N GLN A 135 -2.02 -10.29 12.53
CA GLN A 135 -0.63 -9.99 12.15
C GLN A 135 0.11 -11.23 11.63
N ARG A 136 -0.15 -12.42 12.20
CA ARG A 136 0.38 -13.70 11.69
C ARG A 136 -0.10 -13.96 10.27
N GLN A 137 -1.40 -13.76 9.99
CA GLN A 137 -1.91 -13.91 8.63
C GLN A 137 -1.20 -12.96 7.64
N LEU A 138 -0.94 -11.70 8.02
CA LEU A 138 -0.19 -10.78 7.18
C LEU A 138 1.22 -11.30 6.88
N LEU A 139 1.92 -11.86 7.88
CA LEU A 139 3.25 -12.43 7.71
C LEU A 139 3.24 -13.66 6.80
N ASP A 140 2.26 -14.55 6.98
CA ASP A 140 2.09 -15.76 6.17
C ASP A 140 1.78 -15.40 4.71
N ASP A 141 0.88 -14.45 4.48
CA ASP A 141 0.51 -13.99 3.13
C ASP A 141 1.70 -13.36 2.40
N MET A 142 2.55 -12.64 3.14
CA MET A 142 3.69 -11.91 2.61
C MET A 142 5.00 -12.71 2.63
N CYS A 143 5.00 -13.97 3.09
CA CYS A 143 6.23 -14.75 3.30
C CYS A 143 7.11 -14.93 2.06
N SER A 144 6.49 -14.90 0.86
CA SER A 144 7.16 -15.04 -0.43
C SER A 144 7.29 -13.72 -1.20
N MET A 145 6.82 -12.62 -0.62
CA MET A 145 6.88 -11.29 -1.23
C MET A 145 8.18 -10.57 -0.84
N PRO A 146 8.69 -9.65 -1.67
CA PRO A 146 9.95 -8.94 -1.42
C PRO A 146 9.77 -7.81 -0.39
N VAL A 147 9.33 -8.16 0.82
CA VAL A 147 9.05 -7.23 1.92
C VAL A 147 9.89 -7.56 3.16
N VAL A 148 10.06 -6.55 4.02
CA VAL A 148 10.85 -6.65 5.25
C VAL A 148 9.95 -6.37 6.45
N PRO A 149 9.47 -7.40 7.17
CA PRO A 149 8.74 -7.21 8.41
C PRO A 149 9.69 -6.81 9.54
N ILE A 150 9.23 -5.88 10.39
CA ILE A 150 9.95 -5.38 11.56
C ILE A 150 8.95 -5.24 12.70
N TRP A 151 9.30 -5.80 13.86
CA TRP A 151 8.59 -5.55 15.10
C TRP A 151 9.25 -4.40 15.84
N LEU A 152 8.48 -3.34 16.09
CA LEU A 152 8.88 -2.17 16.86
C LEU A 152 8.32 -2.29 18.27
N GLU A 153 9.17 -2.09 19.28
CA GLU A 153 8.77 -1.91 20.67
C GLU A 153 9.32 -0.57 21.18
N ALA A 154 8.46 0.24 21.80
CA ALA A 154 8.86 1.48 22.48
C ALA A 154 7.82 1.84 23.54
N ASP A 155 8.27 2.30 24.71
CA ASP A 155 7.40 2.74 25.82
C ASP A 155 6.27 1.76 26.18
N GLY A 156 6.56 0.46 26.14
CA GLY A 156 5.59 -0.61 26.43
C GLY A 156 4.53 -0.83 25.35
N ARG A 157 4.61 -0.12 24.22
CA ARG A 157 3.80 -0.32 23.01
C ARG A 157 4.57 -1.17 22.00
N GLN A 158 3.82 -1.80 21.10
CA GLN A 158 4.38 -2.65 20.06
C GLN A 158 3.63 -2.52 18.73
N ALA A 159 4.35 -2.61 17.62
CA ALA A 159 3.79 -2.53 16.28
C ALA A 159 4.50 -3.49 15.31
N LEU A 160 3.70 -4.13 14.46
CA LEU A 160 4.20 -4.75 13.23
C LEU A 160 4.29 -3.69 12.15
N LEU A 161 5.50 -3.49 11.62
CA LEU A 161 5.79 -2.67 10.46
C LEU A 161 6.21 -3.59 9.31
N ILE A 162 5.79 -3.29 8.08
CA ILE A 162 6.26 -4.01 6.89
C ILE A 162 6.75 -3.00 5.88
N PHE A 163 7.98 -3.19 5.39
CA PHE A 163 8.64 -2.28 4.46
C PHE A 163 8.88 -2.91 3.10
N SER A 164 8.85 -2.09 2.05
CA SER A 164 9.52 -2.39 0.78
C SER A 164 10.84 -1.63 0.77
N VAL A 165 11.95 -2.33 0.51
CA VAL A 165 13.29 -1.73 0.49
C VAL A 165 13.85 -1.76 -0.93
N LYS A 166 13.90 -0.61 -1.59
CA LYS A 166 14.29 -0.53 -3.02
C LYS A 166 15.18 0.67 -3.32
N SER A 167 16.10 0.49 -4.27
CA SER A 167 16.90 1.60 -4.79
C SER A 167 16.11 2.40 -5.84
N LYS A 168 16.02 3.72 -5.69
CA LYS A 168 15.33 4.64 -6.62
C LYS A 168 16.27 5.77 -7.07
N GLY A 169 16.06 6.25 -8.30
CA GLY A 169 16.83 7.37 -8.86
C GLY A 169 18.34 7.14 -8.86
N GLU A 170 19.09 8.12 -8.37
CA GLU A 170 20.56 8.13 -8.26
C GLU A 170 21.08 7.21 -7.13
N ASN A 171 20.64 5.94 -7.13
CA ASN A 171 20.99 4.92 -6.14
C ASN A 171 20.59 5.24 -4.68
N VAL A 172 19.54 6.04 -4.47
CA VAL A 172 19.01 6.29 -3.13
C VAL A 172 18.26 5.05 -2.65
N LEU A 173 18.55 4.57 -1.44
CA LEU A 173 17.83 3.42 -0.85
C LEU A 173 16.58 3.90 -0.12
N TRP A 174 15.42 3.40 -0.53
CA TRP A 174 14.12 3.76 0.07
C TRP A 174 13.60 2.62 0.91
N PHE A 175 13.23 2.94 2.15
CA PHE A 175 12.46 2.09 3.05
C PHE A 175 11.04 2.62 3.06
N ASP A 176 10.21 2.15 2.13
CA ASP A 176 8.81 2.55 2.02
C ASP A 176 7.99 1.72 3.01
N LEU A 177 7.35 2.38 3.98
CA LEU A 177 6.40 1.72 4.88
C LEU A 177 5.15 1.30 4.08
N LEU A 178 4.90 0.00 4.03
CA LEU A 178 3.76 -0.57 3.35
C LEU A 178 2.57 -0.75 4.28
N HIS A 179 2.83 -1.06 5.54
CA HIS A 179 1.85 -1.37 6.59
C HIS A 179 2.40 -1.02 7.97
N THR A 180 1.54 -0.53 8.85
CA THR A 180 1.76 -0.45 10.31
C THR A 180 0.51 -0.88 11.06
N SER A 181 0.67 -1.67 12.12
CA SER A 181 -0.44 -2.03 13.00
C SER A 181 -0.73 -0.96 14.08
N ASP A 182 0.16 0.02 14.26
CA ASP A 182 -0.03 1.17 15.15
C ASP A 182 0.58 2.42 14.49
N PRO A 183 -0.23 3.21 13.74
CA PRO A 183 0.23 4.43 13.08
C PRO A 183 0.76 5.50 14.04
N GLU A 184 0.24 5.56 15.27
CA GLU A 184 0.68 6.53 16.27
C GLU A 184 2.09 6.17 16.75
N LEU A 185 2.32 4.90 17.12
CA LEU A 185 3.63 4.44 17.55
C LEU A 185 4.68 4.61 16.44
N PHE A 186 4.32 4.29 15.20
CA PHE A 186 5.20 4.55 14.06
C PHE A 186 5.55 6.04 13.95
N THR A 187 4.55 6.93 14.04
CA THR A 187 4.77 8.38 13.92
C THR A 187 5.69 8.89 15.04
N ASP A 188 5.44 8.46 16.28
CA ASP A 188 6.20 8.86 17.47
C ASP A 188 7.69 8.43 17.38
N CYS A 189 7.95 7.30 16.71
CA CYS A 189 9.28 6.68 16.61
C CYS A 189 9.94 6.85 15.24
N ALA A 190 9.34 7.55 14.28
CA ALA A 190 9.78 7.54 12.88
C ALA A 190 11.23 8.03 12.71
N GLN A 191 11.65 9.04 13.47
CA GLN A 191 13.03 9.54 13.40
C GLN A 191 14.05 8.56 14.03
N GLN A 192 13.72 7.93 15.16
CA GLN A 192 14.55 6.91 15.79
C GLN A 192 14.64 5.67 14.90
N LEU A 193 13.53 5.27 14.26
CA LEU A 193 13.50 4.23 13.25
C LEU A 193 14.43 4.55 12.08
N ALA A 194 14.38 5.78 11.56
CA ALA A 194 15.30 6.20 10.50
C ALA A 194 16.76 6.12 10.95
N ASN A 195 17.07 6.52 12.18
CA ASN A 195 18.43 6.46 12.73
C ASN A 195 18.93 5.01 12.89
N CYS A 196 18.05 4.08 13.27
CA CYS A 196 18.37 2.67 13.46
C CYS A 196 18.43 1.87 12.15
N LEU A 197 17.52 2.14 11.20
CA LEU A 197 17.33 1.32 10.01
C LEU A 197 18.16 1.78 8.82
N LEU A 198 18.30 3.10 8.64
CA LEU A 198 18.93 3.62 7.45
C LEU A 198 20.46 3.41 7.51
N PRO A 199 21.08 2.98 6.40
CA PRO A 199 22.53 2.95 6.30
C PRO A 199 23.12 4.36 6.33
N ASP A 200 24.45 4.47 6.44
CA ASP A 200 25.14 5.78 6.36
C ASP A 200 25.19 6.33 4.92
N ALA A 201 24.89 5.50 3.93
CA ALA A 201 24.71 5.91 2.53
C ALA A 201 23.37 6.64 2.33
N THR A 202 23.20 7.31 1.19
CA THR A 202 21.98 8.07 0.87
C THR A 202 20.74 7.17 0.90
N ALA A 203 19.91 7.37 1.91
CA ALA A 203 18.70 6.58 2.14
C ALA A 203 17.57 7.42 2.76
N VAL A 204 16.35 6.92 2.60
CA VAL A 204 15.12 7.58 3.03
C VAL A 204 14.20 6.54 3.67
N LEU A 205 13.66 6.86 4.85
CA LEU A 205 12.47 6.22 5.39
C LEU A 205 11.28 7.03 4.90
N ALA A 206 10.32 6.40 4.23
CA ALA A 206 9.19 7.10 3.64
C ALA A 206 7.87 6.40 3.98
N THR A 207 6.81 7.20 4.15
CA THR A 207 5.45 6.66 4.20
C THR A 207 4.44 7.65 3.67
N ASP A 208 3.33 7.12 3.17
CA ASP A 208 2.16 7.88 2.80
C ASP A 208 1.50 8.57 3.99
N SER A 209 0.95 9.75 3.72
CA SER A 209 0.34 10.62 4.73
C SER A 209 -0.76 9.93 5.55
N ARG A 210 -1.54 9.03 4.96
CA ARG A 210 -2.62 8.29 5.64
C ARG A 210 -2.15 7.41 6.79
N LEU A 211 -0.88 6.97 6.76
CA LEU A 211 -0.28 6.12 7.80
C LEU A 211 0.43 6.95 8.89
N VAL A 212 0.33 8.28 8.81
CA VAL A 212 0.93 9.22 9.76
C VAL A 212 -0.18 10.02 10.43
N LYS A 213 -0.26 9.98 11.76
CA LYS A 213 -1.34 10.65 12.49
C LYS A 213 -1.02 12.13 12.74
N LEU A 214 0.11 12.41 13.36
CA LEU A 214 0.56 13.76 13.74
C LEU A 214 2.08 13.84 13.60
N PRO A 215 2.61 14.13 12.41
CA PRO A 215 4.05 14.24 12.23
C PRO A 215 4.59 15.47 12.99
N PRO A 216 5.81 15.42 13.53
CA PRO A 216 6.52 16.61 14.00
C PRO A 216 6.57 17.70 12.92
N GLU A 217 6.53 18.98 13.31
CA GLU A 217 6.43 20.12 12.38
C GLU A 217 7.54 20.15 11.32
N ASP A 218 8.75 19.75 11.68
CA ASP A 218 9.93 19.76 10.80
C ASP A 218 10.03 18.50 9.90
N THR A 219 9.01 17.63 9.89
CA THR A 219 9.01 16.44 9.04
C THR A 219 8.92 16.83 7.57
N ILE A 220 9.84 16.32 6.75
CA ILE A 220 9.86 16.59 5.32
C ILE A 220 8.61 15.99 4.68
N ARG A 221 7.87 16.81 3.93
CA ARG A 221 6.66 16.44 3.20
C ARG A 221 6.88 16.61 1.70
N GLU A 222 6.63 15.55 0.94
CA GLU A 222 6.72 15.54 -0.52
C GLU A 222 5.32 15.38 -1.13
N ARG A 223 5.01 16.20 -2.14
CA ARG A 223 3.82 16.02 -2.97
C ARG A 223 4.04 14.89 -3.97
N LEU A 224 3.11 13.94 -4.02
CA LEU A 224 3.16 12.87 -5.02
C LEU A 224 2.91 13.45 -6.42
N PRO A 225 3.65 12.99 -7.45
CA PRO A 225 3.38 13.38 -8.83
C PRO A 225 1.97 13.03 -9.29
N VAL A 226 1.44 11.91 -8.79
CA VAL A 226 0.07 11.46 -9.01
C VAL A 226 -0.49 10.94 -7.69
N ALA A 227 -1.66 11.44 -7.31
CA ALA A 227 -2.36 10.98 -6.11
C ALA A 227 -2.79 9.51 -6.24
N ARG A 228 -2.77 8.81 -5.11
CA ARG A 228 -3.35 7.49 -4.93
C ARG A 228 -4.84 7.64 -4.69
N HIS A 229 -5.61 6.66 -5.14
CA HIS A 229 -7.07 6.75 -5.12
C HIS A 229 -7.68 5.47 -4.55
N TYR A 230 -8.84 5.62 -3.95
CA TYR A 230 -9.65 4.49 -3.50
C TYR A 230 -11.14 4.77 -3.68
N LEU A 231 -11.93 3.72 -3.69
CA LEU A 231 -13.38 3.78 -3.65
C LEU A 231 -13.87 2.73 -2.66
N SER A 232 -14.57 3.17 -1.61
CA SER A 232 -15.17 2.29 -0.61
C SER A 232 -16.38 2.95 0.03
N ASN A 233 -17.33 2.13 0.47
CA ASN A 233 -18.46 2.55 1.30
C ASN A 233 -18.24 2.22 2.79
N THR A 234 -17.31 1.32 3.09
CA THR A 234 -17.17 0.72 4.42
C THR A 234 -15.76 0.89 5.00
N VAL A 235 -14.75 1.19 4.18
CA VAL A 235 -13.34 1.24 4.58
C VAL A 235 -12.83 2.67 4.66
N CYS A 236 -12.24 3.02 5.80
CA CYS A 236 -11.62 4.32 6.04
C CYS A 236 -10.20 4.36 5.43
N PRO A 237 -9.70 5.54 4.99
CA PRO A 237 -8.37 5.69 4.39
C PRO A 237 -7.24 5.03 5.20
N HIS A 238 -7.22 5.22 6.52
CA HIS A 238 -6.17 4.70 7.40
C HIS A 238 -6.17 3.16 7.55
N GLU A 239 -7.19 2.46 7.05
CA GLU A 239 -7.28 0.99 7.04
C GLU A 239 -6.71 0.38 5.72
N ILE A 240 -6.36 1.24 4.76
CA ILE A 240 -5.85 0.85 3.45
C ILE A 240 -4.32 0.84 3.49
N ASP A 241 -3.73 -0.27 3.09
CA ASP A 241 -2.27 -0.45 3.02
C ASP A 241 -1.86 -0.96 1.63
N PHE A 242 -0.57 -1.18 1.44
CA PHE A 242 0.00 -1.55 0.13
C PHE A 242 0.25 -3.05 -0.06
N LEU A 243 0.01 -3.88 0.95
CA LEU A 243 0.50 -5.27 0.99
C LEU A 243 -0.10 -6.11 -0.14
N TYR A 244 -1.40 -5.97 -0.35
CA TYR A 244 -2.17 -6.79 -1.29
C TYR A 244 -2.39 -6.05 -2.61
N SER A 245 -1.29 -5.69 -3.28
CA SER A 245 -1.32 -4.90 -4.51
C SER A 245 -0.28 -5.34 -5.53
N GLU A 246 -0.33 -4.74 -6.72
CA GLU A 246 0.67 -4.99 -7.77
C GLU A 246 2.09 -4.62 -7.36
N LEU A 247 2.24 -3.73 -6.38
CA LEU A 247 3.56 -3.29 -5.89
C LEU A 247 4.38 -4.47 -5.37
N GLN A 248 3.76 -5.34 -4.58
CA GLN A 248 4.44 -6.52 -4.04
C GLN A 248 4.48 -7.64 -5.06
N LEU A 249 3.36 -7.84 -5.76
CA LEU A 249 3.21 -8.96 -6.67
C LEU A 249 4.12 -8.87 -7.91
N LEU A 250 4.35 -7.66 -8.41
CA LEU A 250 5.17 -7.40 -9.60
C LEU A 250 6.52 -6.77 -9.24
N ASP A 251 6.85 -6.72 -7.95
CA ASP A 251 8.08 -6.12 -7.43
C ASP A 251 8.32 -4.67 -7.92
N LEU A 252 7.26 -3.87 -8.00
CA LEU A 252 7.33 -2.48 -8.46
C LEU A 252 7.84 -1.53 -7.37
N LYS A 253 8.46 -0.42 -7.79
CA LYS A 253 8.83 0.66 -6.88
C LYS A 253 7.60 1.48 -6.54
N LEU A 254 7.48 1.88 -5.28
CA LEU A 254 6.46 2.85 -4.87
C LEU A 254 6.93 4.24 -5.30
N ASP A 255 6.41 4.74 -6.41
CA ASP A 255 6.72 6.09 -6.91
C ASP A 255 5.94 7.18 -6.18
#